data_AF-A0AAQ4F9H4-F1
#
_entry.id   AF-A0AAQ4F9H4-F1
#
_cell.length_a   1.000
_cell.length_b   1.000
_cell.length_c   1.000
_cell.angle_alpha   90.00
_cell.angle_beta   90.00
_cell.angle_gamma   90.00
#
_symmetry.space_group_name_H-M   'P 1'
#
loop_
_entity.id
_entity.type
_entity.pdbx_description
1 polymer ?
#
loop_
_entity_poly.entity_id
_entity_poly.type
_entity_poly.pdbx_seq_one_letter_code
_entity_poly.pdbx_strand_id
1 'polypeptide(L)'
;MKHVACSFTIISDDCGLKPSKGPCCVLLENFRDTKKCLGLDFLDEVVFERLVLDDPQHHIVQKSSAANEIADASESRVFFYLYQCYFRLQKMGAKLKNEDFKTIEKTIISQASSCLCYCDIYPGKKIQEQVFYLLEEYHEDTGHQDHLESFVRKCADYIKERFDAEEEQVSLLEVLSHSFDLLRARFSKVSISSRELFVLVDILKYFTQSTSMAMALLEFSTPSGTGDLRSFQESLLGAPLCVSCLPRRETDIFEFFDTPSQSTMQEHSITESNLWL
;
A
#
# COMPACT_ATOMS: atom_id res chain seq x y z
N MET A 1 16.88 -12.21 30.43
CA MET A 1 15.90 -11.14 30.11
C MET A 1 15.03 -11.63 28.97
N LYS A 2 13.72 -11.71 29.20
CA LYS A 2 12.73 -11.99 28.16
C LYS A 2 12.26 -10.62 27.66
N HIS A 3 12.59 -10.27 26.42
CA HIS A 3 12.16 -9.02 25.80
C HIS A 3 10.88 -9.29 25.04
N VAL A 4 9.88 -8.43 25.24
CA VAL A 4 8.71 -8.30 24.39
C VAL A 4 9.18 -7.79 23.03
N ALA A 5 8.64 -8.37 21.96
CA ALA A 5 9.23 -8.37 20.63
C ALA A 5 8.22 -7.83 19.60
N CYS A 6 8.37 -6.58 19.16
CA CYS A 6 7.62 -6.02 18.02
C CYS A 6 8.38 -6.19 16.70
N SER A 7 8.35 -7.44 16.22
CA SER A 7 8.21 -7.85 14.82
C SER A 7 7.38 -9.12 14.94
N PHE A 8 6.10 -9.11 14.58
CA PHE A 8 5.12 -10.17 14.90
C PHE A 8 5.73 -11.59 14.78
N THR A 9 6.25 -12.09 15.90
CA THR A 9 6.77 -13.44 16.04
C THR A 9 5.85 -14.10 17.02
N ILE A 10 4.78 -14.68 16.50
CA ILE A 10 3.78 -15.38 17.30
C ILE A 10 4.41 -16.70 17.74
N ILE A 11 4.74 -16.79 19.03
CA ILE A 11 5.17 -18.05 19.64
C ILE A 11 3.92 -18.68 20.25
N SER A 12 3.32 -19.64 19.53
CA SER A 12 2.29 -20.53 20.07
C SER A 12 2.94 -21.49 21.07
N ASP A 13 2.53 -21.40 22.33
CA ASP A 13 2.71 -22.37 23.41
C ASP A 13 4.08 -23.09 23.50
N ASP A 14 5.10 -22.41 24.05
CA ASP A 14 5.97 -22.93 25.14
C ASP A 14 6.96 -21.82 25.56
N CYS A 15 6.64 -21.04 26.61
CA CYS A 15 7.54 -19.98 27.12
C CYS A 15 8.82 -20.53 27.83
N GLY A 16 9.19 -21.80 27.58
CA GLY A 16 10.28 -22.55 28.21
C GLY A 16 11.50 -22.84 27.32
N LEU A 17 11.42 -22.71 26.00
CA LEU A 17 12.57 -22.96 25.12
C LEU A 17 13.39 -21.68 24.94
N LYS A 18 14.67 -21.70 25.35
CA LYS A 18 15.65 -20.65 25.03
C LYS A 18 16.00 -20.76 23.54
N PRO A 19 15.60 -19.81 22.67
CA PRO A 19 16.07 -19.81 21.29
C PRO A 19 17.55 -19.43 21.31
N SER A 20 18.41 -20.24 20.69
CA SER A 20 19.85 -19.92 20.52
C SER A 20 20.08 -18.78 19.51
N LYS A 21 19.07 -18.45 18.70
CA LYS A 21 18.94 -17.25 17.86
C LYS A 21 17.49 -16.76 17.99
N GLY A 22 17.30 -15.53 18.45
CA GLY A 22 15.96 -14.94 18.61
C GLY A 22 15.64 -13.98 17.45
N PRO A 23 14.36 -13.70 17.19
CA PRO A 23 13.95 -12.76 16.15
C PRO A 23 14.49 -11.35 16.42
N CYS A 24 14.66 -10.57 15.35
CA CYS A 24 14.92 -9.13 15.44
C CYS A 24 13.61 -8.38 15.70
N CYS A 25 13.55 -7.59 16.77
CA CYS A 25 12.31 -6.95 17.23
C CYS A 25 12.55 -5.57 17.82
N VAL A 26 11.51 -4.75 17.90
CA VAL A 26 11.56 -3.43 18.53
C VAL A 26 11.17 -3.52 20.01
N LEU A 27 11.93 -2.83 20.86
CA LEU A 27 11.63 -2.59 22.27
C LEU A 27 10.50 -1.58 22.38
N LEU A 28 9.43 -2.00 23.03
CA LEU A 28 8.35 -1.12 23.44
C LEU A 28 8.55 -0.76 24.92
N GLU A 29 8.66 0.53 25.22
CA GLU A 29 8.99 1.02 26.56
C GLU A 29 7.86 0.73 27.55
N ASN A 30 6.59 0.87 27.15
CA ASN A 30 5.48 0.61 28.09
C ASN A 30 5.37 -0.88 28.46
N PHE A 31 5.95 -1.76 27.65
CA PHE A 31 5.93 -3.21 27.88
C PHE A 31 7.28 -3.77 28.38
N ARG A 32 8.27 -2.91 28.65
CA ARG A 32 9.63 -3.32 29.01
C ARG A 32 9.69 -4.17 30.28
N ASP A 33 8.90 -3.81 31.28
CA ASP A 33 8.91 -4.47 32.60
C ASP A 33 7.95 -5.66 32.70
N THR A 34 7.24 -5.97 31.62
CA THR A 34 6.32 -7.10 31.55
C THR A 34 7.13 -8.40 31.54
N LYS A 35 7.33 -9.01 32.71
CA LYS A 35 7.98 -10.34 32.84
C LYS A 35 7.15 -11.49 32.23
N LYS A 36 5.95 -11.20 31.71
CA LYS A 36 4.99 -12.16 31.16
C LYS A 36 5.06 -12.17 29.63
N CYS A 37 4.74 -13.32 29.05
CA CYS A 37 4.45 -13.41 27.62
C CYS A 37 3.17 -12.59 27.36
N LEU A 38 3.17 -11.69 26.37
CA LEU A 38 2.00 -10.87 26.05
C LEU A 38 0.95 -11.74 25.36
N GLY A 39 -0.27 -11.72 25.90
CA GLY A 39 -1.42 -12.37 25.28
C GLY A 39 -2.00 -11.53 24.14
N LEU A 40 -2.94 -12.11 23.40
CA LEU A 40 -3.66 -11.43 22.32
C LEU A 40 -4.50 -10.25 22.82
N ASP A 41 -4.85 -10.23 24.12
CA ASP A 41 -5.62 -9.16 24.75
C ASP A 41 -4.91 -7.79 24.76
N PHE A 42 -3.60 -7.76 24.49
CA PHE A 42 -2.78 -6.53 24.45
C PHE A 42 -2.37 -6.14 23.02
N LEU A 43 -2.90 -6.83 22.01
CA LEU A 43 -2.38 -6.72 20.65
C LEU A 43 -2.60 -5.32 20.08
N ASP A 44 -3.74 -4.71 20.35
CA ASP A 44 -4.07 -3.37 19.86
C ASP A 44 -3.11 -2.33 20.44
N GLU A 45 -2.86 -2.36 21.76
CA GLU A 45 -1.94 -1.43 22.43
C GLU A 45 -0.49 -1.62 22.00
N VAL A 46 -0.05 -2.87 21.87
CA VAL A 46 1.30 -3.23 21.42
C VAL A 46 1.55 -2.73 20.00
N VAL A 47 0.60 -2.96 19.10
CA VAL A 47 0.70 -2.49 17.72
C VAL A 47 0.71 -0.97 17.70
N PHE A 48 -0.22 -0.32 18.40
CA PHE A 48 -0.29 1.13 18.43
C PHE A 48 1.02 1.76 18.92
N GLU A 49 1.59 1.28 20.05
CA GLU A 49 2.88 1.78 20.54
C GLU A 49 3.97 1.63 19.48
N ARG A 50 4.01 0.49 18.77
CA ARG A 50 4.98 0.28 17.69
C ARG A 50 4.78 1.26 16.52
N LEU A 51 3.54 1.61 16.17
CA LEU A 51 3.25 2.49 15.03
C LEU A 51 3.59 3.95 15.32
N VAL A 52 3.45 4.40 16.57
CA VAL A 52 3.74 5.79 16.97
C VAL A 52 5.22 6.06 17.28
N LEU A 53 6.09 5.05 17.18
CA LEU A 53 7.53 5.26 17.31
C LEU A 53 8.06 6.13 16.15
N ASP A 54 8.74 7.21 16.51
CA ASP A 54 9.37 8.12 15.56
C ASP A 54 10.45 7.41 14.75
N ASP A 55 11.33 6.66 15.41
CA ASP A 55 12.42 5.95 14.78
C ASP A 55 12.58 4.52 15.35
N PRO A 56 11.86 3.54 14.77
CA PRO A 56 11.92 2.15 15.23
C PRO A 56 13.32 1.54 15.19
N GLN A 57 14.23 2.06 14.35
CA GLN A 57 15.58 1.53 14.18
C GLN A 57 16.42 1.68 15.45
N HIS A 58 16.23 2.77 16.20
CA HIS A 58 16.94 3.02 17.46
C HIS A 58 16.45 2.13 18.62
N HIS A 59 15.32 1.47 18.45
CA HIS A 59 14.70 0.64 19.46
C HIS A 59 14.88 -0.86 19.18
N ILE A 60 15.72 -1.24 18.21
CA ILE A 60 15.93 -2.65 17.86
C ILE A 60 16.67 -3.40 18.98
N VAL A 61 16.09 -4.52 19.40
CA VAL A 61 16.70 -5.51 20.27
C VAL A 61 17.12 -6.70 19.42
N GLN A 62 18.42 -6.80 19.19
CA GLN A 62 18.97 -7.74 18.23
C GLN A 62 19.35 -9.09 18.88
N LYS A 63 18.84 -10.18 18.31
CA LYS A 63 19.33 -11.55 18.54
C LYS A 63 19.66 -12.32 17.26
N SER A 64 19.43 -11.70 16.09
CA SER A 64 19.67 -12.23 14.75
C SER A 64 20.57 -11.27 13.96
N SER A 65 21.41 -11.80 13.08
CA SER A 65 22.27 -11.03 12.17
C SER A 65 21.69 -10.91 10.75
N ALA A 66 20.46 -11.38 10.52
CA ALA A 66 19.84 -11.35 9.21
C ALA A 66 19.36 -9.94 8.86
N ALA A 67 19.90 -9.37 7.77
CA ALA A 67 19.58 -8.00 7.34
C ALA A 67 18.08 -7.78 7.08
N ASN A 68 17.40 -8.77 6.48
CA ASN A 68 15.97 -8.66 6.18
C ASN A 68 15.10 -8.58 7.44
N GLU A 69 15.43 -9.33 8.50
CA GLU A 69 14.68 -9.27 9.77
C GLU A 69 14.88 -7.93 10.48
N ILE A 70 16.04 -7.32 10.31
CA ILE A 70 16.33 -5.97 10.84
C ILE A 70 15.54 -4.94 10.05
N ALA A 71 15.51 -5.03 8.72
CA ALA A 71 14.76 -4.14 7.85
C ALA A 71 13.26 -4.15 8.22
N ASP A 72 12.64 -5.34 8.27
CA ASP A 72 11.25 -5.54 8.68
C ASP A 72 10.95 -4.95 10.07
N ALA A 73 11.85 -5.18 11.04
CA ALA A 73 11.69 -4.65 12.40
C ALA A 73 11.80 -3.12 12.44
N SER A 74 12.66 -2.55 11.59
CA SER A 74 12.96 -1.11 11.52
C SER A 74 11.99 -0.31 10.66
N GLU A 75 11.07 -0.95 9.94
CA GLU A 75 10.17 -0.29 8.99
C GLU A 75 9.43 0.88 9.66
N SER A 76 9.69 2.08 9.15
CA SER A 76 9.18 3.33 9.69
C SER A 76 7.87 3.75 9.05
N ARG A 77 7.56 3.22 7.86
CA ARG A 77 6.31 3.47 7.13
C ARG A 77 5.21 2.61 7.73
N VAL A 78 4.29 3.23 8.46
CA VAL A 78 3.25 2.58 9.25
C VAL A 78 2.41 1.57 8.43
N PHE A 79 1.92 1.97 7.26
CA PHE A 79 1.06 1.13 6.44
C PHE A 79 1.84 -0.05 5.82
N PHE A 80 3.11 0.18 5.43
CA PHE A 80 4.02 -0.88 4.98
C PHE A 80 4.31 -1.89 6.08
N TYR A 81 4.61 -1.42 7.29
CA TYR A 81 4.82 -2.30 8.42
C TYR A 81 3.60 -3.19 8.64
N LEU A 82 2.40 -2.63 8.67
CA LEU A 82 1.15 -3.39 8.85
C LEU A 82 0.91 -4.39 7.72
N TYR A 83 1.18 -4.03 6.46
CA TYR A 83 1.14 -4.95 5.34
C TYR A 83 2.14 -6.11 5.51
N GLN A 84 3.39 -5.82 5.87
CA GLN A 84 4.40 -6.87 6.10
C GLN A 84 3.96 -7.80 7.25
N CYS A 85 3.30 -7.28 8.27
CA CYS A 85 2.72 -8.08 9.34
C CYS A 85 1.59 -8.98 8.83
N TYR A 86 0.69 -8.43 8.02
CA TYR A 86 -0.37 -9.18 7.36
C TYR A 86 0.20 -10.30 6.49
N PHE A 87 1.19 -10.00 5.65
CA PHE A 87 1.84 -10.95 4.77
C PHE A 87 2.52 -12.10 5.53
N ARG A 88 3.23 -11.79 6.62
CA ARG A 88 3.80 -12.81 7.51
C ARG A 88 2.71 -13.67 8.16
N LEU A 89 1.61 -13.06 8.59
CA LEU A 89 0.46 -13.79 9.15
C LEU A 89 -0.11 -14.77 8.13
N GLN A 90 -0.31 -14.37 6.87
CA GLN A 90 -0.81 -15.26 5.81
C GLN A 90 0.11 -16.47 5.60
N LYS A 91 1.43 -16.27 5.59
CA LYS A 91 2.42 -17.36 5.50
C LYS A 91 2.43 -18.28 6.72
N MET A 92 2.06 -17.78 7.89
CA MET A 92 2.03 -18.54 9.14
C MET A 92 0.68 -19.18 9.45
N GLY A 93 -0.38 -18.85 8.70
CA GLY A 93 -1.76 -19.20 9.05
C GLY A 93 -1.98 -20.69 9.34
N ALA A 94 -1.36 -21.58 8.57
CA ALA A 94 -1.45 -23.04 8.77
C ALA A 94 -0.88 -23.53 10.12
N LYS A 95 -0.08 -22.71 10.81
CA LYS A 95 0.56 -23.04 12.10
C LYS A 95 -0.18 -22.48 13.31
N LEU A 96 -1.22 -21.67 13.09
CA LEU A 96 -1.95 -20.96 14.14
C LEU A 96 -3.31 -21.61 14.36
N LYS A 97 -3.83 -21.47 15.59
CA LYS A 97 -5.25 -21.77 15.85
C LYS A 97 -6.08 -20.76 15.06
N ASN A 98 -7.19 -21.20 14.48
CA ASN A 98 -8.04 -20.37 13.62
C ASN A 98 -8.51 -19.08 14.30
N GLU A 99 -8.83 -19.15 15.60
CA GLU A 99 -9.28 -17.99 16.37
C GLU A 99 -8.14 -16.98 16.64
N ASP A 100 -6.93 -17.47 16.88
CA ASP A 100 -5.74 -16.61 17.02
C ASP A 100 -5.44 -15.91 15.69
N PHE A 101 -5.50 -16.65 14.57
CA PHE A 101 -5.29 -16.08 13.24
C PHE A 101 -6.30 -14.94 12.95
N LYS A 102 -7.59 -15.20 13.17
CA LYS A 102 -8.65 -14.20 12.95
C LYS A 102 -8.48 -12.97 13.84
N THR A 103 -8.13 -13.18 15.11
CA THR A 103 -7.91 -12.08 16.06
C THR A 103 -6.77 -11.18 15.58
N ILE A 104 -5.64 -11.78 15.19
CA ILE A 104 -4.47 -11.03 14.73
C ILE A 104 -4.75 -10.33 13.39
N GLU A 105 -5.42 -11.03 12.46
CA GLU A 105 -5.81 -10.43 11.18
C GLU A 105 -6.71 -9.22 11.39
N LYS A 106 -7.73 -9.35 12.26
CA LYS A 106 -8.65 -8.27 12.61
C LYS A 106 -7.91 -7.07 13.17
N THR A 107 -7.00 -7.26 14.12
CA THR A 107 -6.19 -6.15 14.68
C THR A 107 -5.35 -5.48 13.60
N ILE A 108 -4.67 -6.24 12.74
CA ILE A 108 -3.85 -5.66 11.66
C ILE A 108 -4.71 -4.82 10.70
N ILE A 109 -5.85 -5.34 10.25
CA ILE A 109 -6.76 -4.63 9.34
C ILE A 109 -7.37 -3.40 10.03
N SER A 110 -7.79 -3.53 11.29
CA SER A 110 -8.32 -2.41 12.06
C SER A 110 -7.30 -1.29 12.22
N GLN A 111 -6.07 -1.61 12.61
CA GLN A 111 -5.00 -0.61 12.80
C GLN A 111 -4.58 0.03 11.47
N ALA A 112 -4.54 -0.73 10.39
CA ALA A 112 -4.22 -0.22 9.05
C ALA A 112 -5.31 0.73 8.54
N SER A 113 -6.57 0.39 8.78
CA SER A 113 -7.71 1.24 8.45
C SER A 113 -7.71 2.52 9.28
N SER A 114 -7.50 2.41 10.60
CA SER A 114 -7.44 3.56 11.50
C SER A 114 -6.28 4.49 11.19
N CYS A 115 -5.10 4.01 10.81
CA CYS A 115 -4.00 4.91 10.44
C CYS A 115 -4.30 5.70 9.17
N LEU A 116 -5.06 5.12 8.23
CA LEU A 116 -5.49 5.81 7.02
C LEU A 116 -6.56 6.87 7.31
N CYS A 117 -7.52 6.60 8.21
CA CYS A 117 -8.52 7.60 8.62
C CYS A 117 -7.92 8.73 9.47
N TYR A 118 -6.94 8.43 10.32
CA TYR A 118 -6.36 9.36 11.29
C TYR A 118 -4.86 9.59 11.06
N CYS A 119 -4.50 10.05 9.86
CA CYS A 119 -3.12 10.26 9.45
C CYS A 119 -2.35 11.24 10.37
N ASP A 120 -3.04 12.22 10.96
CA ASP A 120 -2.45 13.28 11.79
C ASP A 120 -1.81 12.77 13.09
N ILE A 121 -2.19 11.56 13.54
CA ILE A 121 -1.58 10.90 14.70
C ILE A 121 -0.12 10.50 14.40
N TYR A 122 0.27 10.45 13.12
CA TYR A 122 1.58 9.99 12.65
C TYR A 122 2.34 11.11 11.94
N PRO A 123 2.79 12.15 12.67
CA PRO A 123 3.43 13.31 12.08
C PRO A 123 4.69 12.93 11.28
N GLY A 124 4.80 13.47 10.07
CA GLY A 124 5.96 13.23 9.19
C GLY A 124 6.00 11.85 8.51
N LYS A 125 5.08 10.94 8.80
CA LYS A 125 5.07 9.58 8.20
C LYS A 125 4.40 9.51 6.83
N LYS A 126 3.74 10.59 6.37
CA LYS A 126 3.08 10.70 5.05
C LYS A 126 2.11 9.53 4.75
N ILE A 127 1.28 9.16 5.71
CA ILE A 127 0.40 7.97 5.62
C ILE A 127 -0.49 7.99 4.36
N GLN A 128 -1.01 9.16 4.00
CA GLN A 128 -1.88 9.39 2.83
C GLN A 128 -1.25 8.94 1.50
N GLU A 129 0.08 8.98 1.39
CA GLU A 129 0.84 8.55 0.21
C GLU A 129 1.09 7.03 0.18
N GLN A 130 1.00 6.35 1.33
CA GLN A 130 1.55 5.00 1.47
C GLN A 130 0.73 3.93 0.74
N VAL A 131 -0.57 4.11 0.50
CA VAL A 131 -1.36 3.12 -0.26
C VAL A 131 -0.84 3.01 -1.69
N PHE A 132 -0.68 4.14 -2.40
CA PHE A 132 -0.09 4.16 -3.74
C PHE A 132 1.31 3.53 -3.77
N TYR A 133 2.21 3.97 -2.87
CA TYR A 133 3.58 3.47 -2.86
C TYR A 133 3.68 2.00 -2.46
N LEU A 134 2.78 1.50 -1.60
CA LEU A 134 2.73 0.08 -1.26
C LEU A 134 2.39 -0.77 -2.49
N LEU A 135 1.40 -0.32 -3.28
CA LEU A 135 1.04 -0.97 -4.53
C LEU A 135 2.21 -0.91 -5.54
N GLU A 136 2.83 0.26 -5.70
CA GLU A 136 4.00 0.42 -6.59
C GLU A 136 5.15 -0.52 -6.18
N GLU A 137 5.44 -0.67 -4.88
CA GLU A 137 6.54 -1.51 -4.38
C GLU A 137 6.25 -3.00 -4.51
N TYR A 138 5.02 -3.46 -4.20
CA TYR A 138 4.72 -4.88 -4.07
C TYR A 138 3.92 -5.50 -5.23
N HIS A 139 3.41 -4.74 -6.20
CA HIS A 139 2.63 -5.33 -7.31
C HIS A 139 3.43 -6.31 -8.19
N GLU A 140 4.73 -6.07 -8.37
CA GLU A 140 5.65 -6.94 -9.12
C GLU A 140 6.39 -7.96 -8.20
N ASP A 141 6.24 -7.84 -6.87
CA ASP A 141 6.94 -8.72 -5.94
C ASP A 141 6.31 -10.12 -5.89
N THR A 142 7.15 -11.13 -6.05
CA THR A 142 6.72 -12.51 -6.26
C THR A 142 6.05 -13.05 -5.00
N GLY A 143 4.80 -13.48 -5.15
CA GLY A 143 4.00 -14.04 -4.06
C GLY A 143 3.31 -13.00 -3.18
N HIS A 144 3.46 -11.70 -3.49
CA HIS A 144 2.79 -10.61 -2.75
C HIS A 144 1.41 -10.26 -3.31
N GLN A 145 1.18 -10.43 -4.62
CA GLN A 145 -0.01 -9.96 -5.35
C GLN A 145 -1.35 -10.30 -4.67
N ASP A 146 -1.67 -11.59 -4.49
CA ASP A 146 -2.95 -12.01 -3.89
C ASP A 146 -3.13 -11.50 -2.46
N HIS A 147 -2.04 -11.46 -1.69
CA HIS A 147 -2.06 -10.98 -0.31
C HIS A 147 -2.19 -9.46 -0.24
N LEU A 148 -1.57 -8.73 -1.18
CA LEU A 148 -1.68 -7.29 -1.31
C LEU A 148 -3.10 -6.89 -1.70
N GLU A 149 -3.68 -7.57 -2.68
CA GLU A 149 -5.06 -7.36 -3.10
C GLU A 149 -6.02 -7.60 -1.93
N SER A 150 -5.89 -8.73 -1.24
CA SER A 150 -6.72 -9.06 -0.08
C SER A 150 -6.56 -8.04 1.06
N PHE A 151 -5.33 -7.60 1.35
CA PHE A 151 -5.06 -6.61 2.40
C PHE A 151 -5.71 -5.26 2.11
N VAL A 152 -5.48 -4.71 0.93
CA VAL A 152 -6.03 -3.39 0.54
C VAL A 152 -7.56 -3.45 0.47
N ARG A 153 -8.12 -4.51 -0.12
CA ARG A 153 -9.57 -4.71 -0.14
C ARG A 153 -10.17 -4.78 1.26
N LYS A 154 -9.58 -5.59 2.17
CA LYS A 154 -10.07 -5.71 3.55
C LYS A 154 -10.02 -4.38 4.30
N CYS A 155 -8.98 -3.57 4.11
CA CYS A 155 -8.91 -2.23 4.72
C CYS A 155 -9.99 -1.31 4.15
N ALA A 156 -10.16 -1.29 2.82
CA ALA A 156 -11.16 -0.45 2.18
C ALA A 156 -12.59 -0.81 2.58
N ASP A 157 -12.91 -2.10 2.61
CA ASP A 157 -14.22 -2.58 3.03
C ASP A 157 -14.46 -2.28 4.52
N TYR A 158 -13.45 -2.45 5.39
CA TYR A 158 -13.55 -2.10 6.81
C TYR A 158 -13.81 -0.60 7.05
N ILE A 159 -13.12 0.28 6.32
CA ILE A 159 -13.35 1.74 6.39
C ILE A 159 -14.78 2.06 5.93
N LYS A 160 -15.21 1.48 4.80
CA LYS A 160 -16.56 1.72 4.25
C LYS A 160 -17.65 1.26 5.20
N GLU A 161 -17.53 0.07 5.77
CA GLU A 161 -18.49 -0.49 6.73
C GLU A 161 -18.63 0.42 7.96
N ARG A 162 -17.52 0.92 8.51
CA ARG A 162 -17.56 1.83 9.68
C ARG A 162 -18.11 3.20 9.35
N PHE A 163 -17.81 3.74 8.17
CA PHE A 163 -18.39 5.00 7.72
C PHE A 163 -19.91 4.89 7.54
N ASP A 164 -20.38 3.80 6.92
CA ASP A 164 -21.83 3.54 6.75
C ASP A 164 -22.56 3.31 8.08
N ALA A 165 -21.85 2.79 9.08
CA ALA A 165 -22.35 2.60 10.44
C ALA A 165 -22.26 3.87 11.32
N GLU A 166 -21.80 5.00 10.77
CA GLU A 166 -21.55 6.26 11.50
C GLU A 166 -20.50 6.13 12.63
N GLU A 167 -19.66 5.10 12.59
CA GLU A 167 -18.56 4.85 13.53
C GLU A 167 -17.24 5.50 13.11
N GLU A 168 -17.20 6.05 11.90
CA GLU A 168 -16.07 6.73 11.29
C GLU A 168 -16.57 7.97 10.53
N GLN A 169 -15.83 9.08 10.63
CA GLN A 169 -16.22 10.35 10.00
C GLN A 169 -15.59 10.54 8.63
N VAL A 170 -14.49 9.85 8.36
CA VAL A 170 -13.74 9.97 7.11
C VAL A 170 -14.23 8.91 6.12
N SER A 171 -14.66 9.33 4.94
CA SER A 171 -15.10 8.41 3.89
C SER A 171 -13.93 7.67 3.23
N LEU A 172 -14.23 6.51 2.62
CA LEU A 172 -13.23 5.79 1.82
C LEU A 172 -12.68 6.63 0.66
N LEU A 173 -13.52 7.48 0.05
CA LEU A 173 -13.10 8.41 -0.99
C LEU A 173 -12.05 9.38 -0.47
N GLU A 174 -12.28 10.01 0.69
CA GLU A 174 -11.32 10.92 1.31
C GLU A 174 -9.99 10.22 1.62
N VAL A 175 -10.03 9.00 2.15
CA VAL A 175 -8.85 8.20 2.43
C VAL A 175 -8.03 7.91 1.17
N LEU A 176 -8.68 7.52 0.07
CA LEU A 176 -8.00 7.12 -1.16
C LEU A 176 -7.65 8.29 -2.09
N SER A 177 -8.23 9.47 -1.87
CA SER A 177 -8.08 10.64 -2.75
C SER A 177 -6.63 11.00 -3.04
N HIS A 178 -5.74 10.91 -2.04
CA HIS A 178 -4.33 11.22 -2.26
C HIS A 178 -3.62 10.20 -3.15
N SER A 179 -3.95 8.91 -2.99
CA SER A 179 -3.43 7.86 -3.87
C SER A 179 -3.99 7.97 -5.29
N PHE A 180 -5.26 8.37 -5.42
CA PHE A 180 -5.88 8.68 -6.70
C PHE A 180 -5.24 9.90 -7.38
N ASP A 181 -4.90 10.94 -6.62
CA ASP A 181 -4.18 12.11 -7.13
C ASP A 181 -2.79 11.76 -7.63
N LEU A 182 -2.03 10.95 -6.88
CA LEU A 182 -0.73 10.45 -7.30
C LEU A 182 -0.86 9.65 -8.60
N LEU A 183 -1.80 8.72 -8.66
CA LEU A 183 -2.03 7.88 -9.85
C LEU A 183 -2.41 8.74 -11.07
N ARG A 184 -3.32 9.71 -10.90
CA ARG A 184 -3.72 10.68 -11.94
C ARG A 184 -2.52 11.49 -12.43
N ALA A 185 -1.72 12.01 -11.49
CA ALA A 185 -0.55 12.82 -11.81
C ALA A 185 0.49 12.02 -12.61
N ARG A 186 0.69 10.72 -12.30
CA ARG A 186 1.59 9.84 -13.05
C ARG A 186 1.01 9.53 -14.44
N PHE A 187 -0.27 9.18 -14.55
CA PHE A 187 -0.93 8.95 -15.85
C PHE A 187 -0.90 10.18 -16.76
N SER A 188 -0.99 11.40 -16.22
CA SER A 188 -0.92 12.62 -17.03
C SER A 188 0.43 12.84 -17.74
N LYS A 189 1.49 12.16 -17.28
CA LYS A 189 2.87 12.32 -17.77
C LYS A 189 3.39 11.08 -18.50
N VAL A 190 2.77 9.93 -18.28
CA VAL A 190 3.25 8.67 -18.84
C VAL A 190 3.03 8.61 -20.35
N SER A 191 4.04 8.11 -21.05
CA SER A 191 3.99 7.78 -22.47
C SER A 191 3.60 6.32 -22.69
N ILE A 192 3.03 6.02 -23.86
CA ILE A 192 2.76 4.65 -24.32
C ILE A 192 4.04 3.80 -24.45
N SER A 193 5.20 4.43 -24.64
CA SER A 193 6.50 3.73 -24.70
C SER A 193 7.03 3.34 -23.30
N SER A 194 6.46 3.89 -22.23
CA SER A 194 7.00 3.72 -20.89
C SER A 194 6.48 2.42 -20.25
N ARG A 195 7.41 1.60 -19.73
CA ARG A 195 7.04 0.44 -18.90
C ARG A 195 6.18 0.82 -17.69
N GLU A 196 6.36 2.05 -17.20
CA GLU A 196 5.57 2.62 -16.12
C GLU A 196 4.06 2.59 -16.42
N LEU A 197 3.65 2.68 -17.68
CA LEU A 197 2.22 2.60 -18.04
C LEU A 197 1.58 1.32 -17.52
N PHE A 198 2.25 0.18 -17.71
CA PHE A 198 1.75 -1.12 -17.25
C PHE A 198 1.65 -1.19 -15.73
N VAL A 199 2.66 -0.66 -15.03
CA VAL A 199 2.65 -0.54 -13.57
C VAL A 199 1.47 0.30 -13.09
N LEU A 200 1.22 1.46 -13.71
CA LEU A 200 0.10 2.33 -13.33
C LEU A 200 -1.26 1.68 -13.64
N VAL A 201 -1.38 0.92 -14.73
CA VAL A 201 -2.59 0.16 -15.06
C VAL A 201 -2.83 -0.97 -14.05
N ASP A 202 -1.79 -1.68 -13.64
CA ASP A 202 -1.90 -2.71 -12.60
C ASP A 202 -2.27 -2.11 -11.24
N ILE A 203 -1.68 -0.96 -10.87
CA ILE A 203 -2.09 -0.20 -9.67
C ILE A 203 -3.56 0.21 -9.76
N LEU A 204 -4.01 0.75 -10.92
CA LEU A 204 -5.41 1.12 -11.13
C LEU A 204 -6.35 -0.08 -10.93
N LYS A 205 -5.95 -1.27 -11.40
CA LYS A 205 -6.71 -2.52 -11.26
C LYS A 205 -6.94 -2.92 -9.79
N TYR A 206 -6.04 -2.61 -8.86
CA TYR A 206 -6.27 -2.89 -7.43
C TYR A 206 -7.52 -2.17 -6.91
N PHE A 207 -7.71 -0.91 -7.32
CA PHE A 207 -8.87 -0.11 -6.91
C PHE A 207 -10.19 -0.56 -7.55
N THR A 208 -10.16 -1.49 -8.50
CA THR A 208 -11.36 -2.09 -9.10
C THR A 208 -11.71 -3.46 -8.50
N GLN A 209 -10.92 -4.00 -7.57
CA GLN A 209 -11.14 -5.34 -7.00
C GLN A 209 -12.23 -5.40 -5.91
N SER A 210 -12.76 -4.25 -5.48
CA SER A 210 -13.92 -4.19 -4.58
C SER A 210 -14.90 -3.13 -5.03
N THR A 211 -16.19 -3.38 -4.82
CA THR A 211 -17.25 -2.43 -5.16
C THR A 211 -17.04 -1.10 -4.43
N SER A 212 -16.64 -1.13 -3.16
CA SER A 212 -16.38 0.06 -2.34
C SER A 212 -15.28 0.94 -2.96
N MET A 213 -14.14 0.35 -3.32
CA MET A 213 -13.05 1.07 -3.96
C MET A 213 -13.40 1.54 -5.37
N ALA A 214 -14.11 0.71 -6.15
CA ALA A 214 -14.52 1.06 -7.50
C ALA A 214 -15.49 2.25 -7.50
N MET A 215 -16.41 2.31 -6.53
CA MET A 215 -17.31 3.45 -6.37
C MET A 215 -16.55 4.72 -5.98
N ALA A 216 -15.60 4.64 -5.04
CA ALA A 216 -14.73 5.76 -4.69
C ALA A 216 -13.90 6.24 -5.90
N LEU A 217 -13.36 5.32 -6.68
CA LEU A 217 -12.62 5.62 -7.92
C LEU A 217 -13.49 6.35 -8.94
N LEU A 218 -14.73 5.90 -9.15
CA LEU A 218 -15.68 6.52 -10.06
C LEU A 218 -16.08 7.93 -9.61
N GLU A 219 -16.38 8.09 -8.33
CA GLU A 219 -16.73 9.38 -7.74
C GLU A 219 -15.58 10.38 -7.88
N PHE A 220 -14.36 9.96 -7.52
CA PHE A 220 -13.15 10.77 -7.69
C PHE A 220 -12.89 11.17 -9.14
N SER A 221 -13.18 10.26 -10.09
CA SER A 221 -12.89 10.46 -11.51
C SER A 221 -13.97 11.25 -12.25
N THR A 222 -15.10 11.56 -11.60
CA THR A 222 -16.22 12.27 -12.22
C THR A 222 -16.08 13.77 -12.01
N PRO A 223 -15.83 14.58 -13.06
CA PRO A 223 -15.74 16.02 -12.92
C PRO A 223 -17.05 16.65 -12.46
N SER A 224 -16.97 17.64 -11.58
CA SER A 224 -18.15 18.26 -10.94
C SER A 224 -18.91 19.26 -11.83
N GLY A 225 -18.37 19.61 -13.02
CA GLY A 225 -18.87 20.68 -13.89
C GLY A 225 -19.40 20.17 -15.23
N THR A 226 -20.54 20.73 -15.68
CA THR A 226 -21.23 20.31 -16.92
C THR A 226 -20.71 20.96 -18.21
N GLY A 227 -19.56 21.65 -18.17
CA GLY A 227 -19.12 22.52 -19.28
C GLY A 227 -17.71 22.30 -19.81
N ASP A 228 -16.84 21.58 -19.09
CA ASP A 228 -15.45 21.40 -19.50
C ASP A 228 -15.15 19.95 -19.89
N LEU A 229 -15.20 19.66 -21.18
CA LEU A 229 -14.84 18.33 -21.72
C LEU A 229 -13.37 17.97 -21.44
N ARG A 230 -12.49 18.96 -21.24
CA ARG A 230 -11.08 18.71 -20.89
C ARG A 230 -10.94 18.11 -19.49
N SER A 231 -11.81 18.49 -18.56
CA SER A 231 -11.80 17.92 -17.21
C SER A 231 -12.03 16.40 -17.22
N PHE A 232 -12.77 15.86 -18.19
CA PHE A 232 -12.89 14.41 -18.39
C PHE A 232 -11.59 13.79 -18.89
N GLN A 233 -10.88 14.45 -19.81
CA GLN A 233 -9.57 14.00 -20.31
C GLN A 233 -8.51 13.97 -19.19
N GLU A 234 -8.57 14.93 -18.28
CA GLU A 234 -7.61 15.12 -17.19
C GLU A 234 -8.02 14.39 -15.89
N SER A 235 -9.17 13.72 -15.88
CA SER A 235 -9.61 12.92 -14.73
C SER A 235 -8.76 11.67 -14.54
N LEU A 236 -8.86 11.02 -13.37
CA LEU A 236 -8.09 9.81 -13.09
C LEU A 236 -8.40 8.67 -14.08
N LEU A 237 -9.65 8.47 -14.47
CA LEU A 237 -10.01 7.47 -15.49
C LEU A 237 -9.82 7.98 -16.92
N GLY A 238 -9.87 9.28 -17.17
CA GLY A 238 -9.63 9.85 -18.50
C GLY A 238 -8.15 9.84 -18.90
N ALA A 239 -7.27 10.19 -17.96
CA ALA A 239 -5.83 10.27 -18.20
C ALA A 239 -5.22 9.00 -18.82
N PRO A 240 -5.50 7.76 -18.35
CA PRO A 240 -5.03 6.54 -18.99
C PRO A 240 -5.65 6.32 -20.38
N LEU A 241 -6.92 6.66 -20.59
CA LEU A 241 -7.59 6.53 -21.88
C LEU A 241 -7.06 7.50 -22.95
N CYS A 242 -6.31 8.52 -22.52
CA CYS A 242 -5.66 9.49 -23.39
C CYS A 242 -4.17 9.19 -23.64
N VAL A 243 -3.65 8.07 -23.12
CA VAL A 243 -2.31 7.60 -23.47
C VAL A 243 -2.34 7.11 -24.91
N SER A 244 -1.57 7.75 -25.80
CA SER A 244 -1.49 7.39 -27.20
C SER A 244 -0.13 7.77 -27.80
N CYS A 245 0.11 7.43 -29.07
CA CYS A 245 1.28 7.89 -29.81
C CYS A 245 1.19 9.37 -30.26
N LEU A 246 0.06 10.03 -30.00
CA LEU A 246 -0.14 11.45 -30.27
C LEU A 246 0.04 12.28 -28.99
N PRO A 247 0.52 13.53 -29.13
CA PRO A 247 0.60 14.46 -28.01
C PRO A 247 -0.77 14.70 -27.38
N ARG A 248 -0.81 14.86 -26.05
CA ARG A 248 -2.05 15.07 -25.29
C ARG A 248 -2.61 16.48 -25.50
N ARG A 249 -1.73 17.45 -25.76
CA ARG A 249 -2.04 18.84 -26.08
C ARG A 249 -1.30 19.25 -27.34
N GLU A 250 -1.86 20.20 -28.09
CA GLU A 250 -1.27 20.71 -29.34
C GLU A 250 0.15 21.28 -29.17
N THR A 251 0.50 21.68 -27.95
CA THR A 251 1.82 22.24 -27.59
C THR A 251 2.83 21.18 -27.13
N ASP A 252 2.40 19.93 -26.93
CA ASP A 252 3.29 18.88 -26.45
C ASP A 252 4.16 18.35 -27.59
N ILE A 253 5.29 17.74 -27.22
CA ILE A 253 6.27 17.20 -28.18
C ILE A 253 5.72 15.92 -28.81
N PHE A 254 5.91 15.77 -30.12
CA PHE A 254 5.66 14.52 -30.82
C PHE A 254 6.78 13.52 -30.52
N GLU A 255 6.52 12.57 -29.63
CA GLU A 255 7.51 11.58 -29.21
C GLU A 255 7.91 10.62 -30.35
N PHE A 256 6.96 10.27 -31.22
CA PHE A 256 7.15 9.25 -32.27
C PHE A 256 7.27 9.83 -33.68
N PHE A 257 6.83 11.08 -33.89
CA PHE A 257 6.70 11.69 -35.21
C PHE A 257 7.25 13.13 -35.25
N ASP A 258 8.54 13.29 -34.98
CA ASP A 258 9.19 14.61 -34.87
C ASP A 258 9.29 15.33 -36.24
N THR A 259 9.69 14.61 -37.30
CA THR A 259 9.77 15.16 -38.68
C THR A 259 9.19 14.20 -39.73
N PRO A 260 7.88 13.92 -39.70
CA PRO A 260 7.28 12.85 -40.50
C PRO A 260 7.44 13.07 -42.02
N SER A 261 7.55 14.32 -42.47
CA SER A 261 7.79 14.65 -43.88
C SER A 261 9.24 14.46 -44.35
N GLN A 262 10.20 14.31 -43.41
CA GLN A 262 11.63 14.10 -43.70
C GLN A 262 12.07 12.66 -43.45
N SER A 263 11.28 11.87 -42.71
CA SER A 263 11.54 10.45 -42.46
C SER A 263 11.30 9.59 -43.70
N THR A 264 12.13 8.56 -43.87
CA THR A 264 12.00 7.58 -44.94
C THR A 264 10.80 6.65 -44.72
N MET A 265 10.28 6.03 -45.79
CA MET A 265 9.20 5.03 -45.68
C MET A 265 9.58 3.85 -44.76
N GLN A 266 10.85 3.48 -44.72
CA GLN A 266 11.33 2.41 -43.86
C GLN A 266 11.28 2.80 -42.38
N GLU A 267 11.70 4.02 -42.03
CA GLU A 267 11.62 4.55 -40.65
C GLU A 267 10.16 4.66 -40.17
N HIS A 268 9.26 5.09 -41.04
CA HIS A 268 7.82 5.08 -40.76
C HIS A 268 7.30 3.67 -40.47
N SER A 269 7.64 2.70 -41.33
CA SER A 269 7.21 1.31 -41.15
C SER A 269 7.76 0.68 -39.87
N ILE A 270 9.00 0.99 -39.48
CA ILE A 270 9.59 0.50 -38.23
C ILE A 270 8.87 1.12 -37.01
N THR A 271 8.64 2.44 -37.05
CA THR A 271 7.96 3.17 -35.96
C THR A 271 6.53 2.64 -35.77
N GLU A 272 5.79 2.47 -36.86
CA GLU A 272 4.45 1.89 -36.82
C GLU A 272 4.47 0.45 -36.27
N SER A 273 5.37 -0.42 -36.74
CA SER A 273 5.49 -1.77 -36.19
C SER A 273 5.80 -1.79 -34.70
N ASN A 274 6.64 -0.88 -34.20
CA ASN A 274 6.97 -0.79 -32.78
C ASN A 274 5.80 -0.28 -31.92
N LEU A 275 4.91 0.56 -32.48
CA LEU A 275 3.73 1.07 -31.78
C LEU A 275 2.62 0.01 -31.64
N TRP A 276 2.58 -0.99 -32.52
CA TRP A 276 1.58 -2.07 -32.48
C TRP A 276 1.99 -3.27 -31.62
N LEU A 277 3.23 -3.31 -31.12
CA LEU A 277 3.78 -4.38 -30.26
C LEU A 277 3.54 -4.10 -28.78
#